data_AF-A0A966PX74-F1
#
_entry.id   AF-A0A966PX74-F1
#
_cell.length_a   1.000
_cell.length_b   1.000
_cell.length_c   1.000
_cell.angle_alpha   90.00
_cell.angle_beta   90.00
_cell.angle_gamma   90.00
#
_symmetry.space_group_name_H-M   'P 1'
#
loop_
_entity.id
_entity.type
_entity.pdbx_description
1 polymer ?
#
loop_
_entity_poly.entity_id
_entity_poly.type
_entity_poly.pdbx_seq_one_letter_code
_entity_poly.pdbx_strand_id
1 'polypeptide(L)'
;MSVKRLVPLHAVALESDPSTGRIGDIYYNTTDEELRYFDGTDWNPVGSGAITGLLDHIHTYDGAVFSVEATEVPAAGTIDGGTA
;
A
#
# COMPACT_ATOMS: atom_id res chain seq x y z
N MET A 1 -3.46 15.77 26.31
CA MET A 1 -2.98 17.06 25.76
C MET A 1 -2.17 16.77 24.51
N SER A 2 -2.53 17.33 23.36
CA SER A 2 -1.73 17.18 22.13
C SER A 2 -0.76 18.35 22.06
N VAL A 3 0.55 18.07 22.00
CA VAL A 3 1.57 19.09 21.85
C VAL A 3 1.75 19.35 20.36
N LYS A 4 1.42 20.56 19.91
CA LYS A 4 1.69 20.98 18.53
C LYS A 4 3.19 21.22 18.37
N ARG A 5 3.90 20.28 17.75
CA ARG A 5 5.27 20.50 17.30
C ARG A 5 5.23 21.28 15.99
N LEU A 6 5.68 22.53 16.01
CA LEU A 6 5.85 23.38 14.82
C LEU A 6 7.13 23.06 14.03
N VAL A 7 7.84 22.00 14.40
CA VAL A 7 9.08 21.59 13.73
C VAL A 7 8.70 20.62 12.61
N PRO A 8 9.13 20.88 11.36
CA PRO A 8 8.97 19.92 10.27
C PRO A 8 9.57 18.57 10.62
N LEU A 9 8.94 17.48 10.18
CA LEU A 9 9.58 16.18 10.23
C LEU A 9 10.72 16.16 9.21
N HIS A 10 11.95 16.28 9.69
CA HIS A 10 13.15 15.99 8.90
C HIS A 10 13.49 14.52 9.07
N ALA A 11 12.86 13.67 8.26
CA ALA A 11 13.24 12.26 8.19
C ALA A 11 14.69 12.15 7.71
N VAL A 12 15.47 11.27 8.33
CA VAL A 12 16.83 10.97 7.87
C VAL A 12 16.76 10.23 6.52
N ALA A 13 17.62 10.59 5.58
CA ALA A 13 17.71 9.94 4.26
C ALA A 13 18.83 8.89 4.27
N LEU A 14 18.49 7.65 3.92
CA LEU A 14 19.41 6.50 3.95
C LEU A 14 19.14 5.60 2.74
N GLU A 15 20.17 4.91 2.24
CA GLU A 15 20.06 4.00 1.09
C GLU A 15 19.56 2.60 1.48
N SER A 16 19.54 2.26 2.78
CA SER A 16 19.09 0.97 3.29
C SER A 16 18.45 1.09 4.65
N ASP A 17 17.67 0.07 5.02
CA ASP A 17 17.01 -0.04 6.32
C ASP A 17 18.05 0.04 7.46
N PRO A 18 17.87 0.93 8.45
CA PRO A 18 18.72 0.94 9.65
C PRO A 18 18.73 -0.41 10.36
N SER A 19 19.90 -0.85 10.81
CA SER A 19 20.06 -2.12 11.53
C SER A 19 19.33 -2.17 12.88
N THR A 20 18.98 -1.01 13.42
CA THR A 20 18.20 -0.87 14.65
C THR A 20 17.10 0.17 14.45
N GLY A 21 15.86 -0.19 14.77
CA GLY A 21 14.72 0.73 14.83
C GLY A 21 14.02 0.67 16.18
N ARG A 22 13.38 1.77 16.57
CA ARG A 22 12.36 1.79 17.62
C ARG A 22 11.00 1.88 16.95
N ILE A 23 9.99 1.23 17.54
CA ILE A 23 8.62 1.27 17.02
C ILE A 23 8.20 2.72 16.78
N GLY A 24 7.76 3.01 15.55
CA GLY A 24 7.32 4.34 15.12
C GLY A 24 8.44 5.25 14.64
N ASP A 25 9.70 4.80 14.59
CA ASP A 25 10.75 5.51 13.86
C ASP A 25 10.41 5.57 12.37
N ILE A 26 10.79 6.68 11.73
CA ILE A 26 10.53 6.95 10.32
C ILE A 26 11.81 7.45 9.66
N TYR A 27 12.12 6.95 8.47
CA TYR A 27 13.21 7.45 7.63
C TYR A 27 12.78 7.48 6.14
N TYR A 28 13.55 8.15 5.29
CA TYR A 28 13.37 8.14 3.84
C TYR A 28 14.40 7.23 3.18
N ASN A 29 13.93 6.20 2.48
CA ASN A 29 14.77 5.31 1.68
C ASN A 29 15.05 5.98 0.32
N THR A 30 16.32 6.30 0.06
CA THR A 30 16.72 6.99 -1.17
C THR A 30 16.85 6.08 -2.38
N THR A 31 16.89 4.76 -2.18
CA THR A 31 16.96 3.77 -3.27
C THR A 31 15.56 3.46 -3.80
N ASP A 32 14.61 3.27 -2.89
CA ASP A 32 13.20 2.98 -3.22
C ASP A 32 12.33 4.24 -3.33
N GLU A 33 12.92 5.41 -3.04
CA GLU A 33 12.30 6.74 -3.07
C GLU A 33 11.04 6.88 -2.18
N GLU A 34 11.00 6.16 -1.06
CA GLU A 34 9.82 6.06 -0.20
C GLU A 34 10.10 6.35 1.28
N LEU A 35 9.08 6.80 2.01
CA LEU A 35 9.14 6.83 3.47
C LEU A 35 8.95 5.41 4.02
N ARG A 36 9.75 5.03 5.02
CA ARG A 36 9.60 3.77 5.75
C ARG A 36 9.41 4.00 7.24
N TYR A 37 8.66 3.11 7.89
CA TYR A 37 8.44 3.11 9.33
C TYR A 37 8.82 1.75 9.94
N PHE A 38 9.32 1.76 11.17
CA PHE A 38 9.62 0.52 11.91
C PHE A 38 8.42 0.09 12.76
N ASP A 39 7.95 -1.14 12.58
CA ASP A 39 6.80 -1.69 13.32
C ASP A 39 7.19 -2.38 14.64
N GLY A 40 8.50 -2.51 14.89
CA GLY A 40 9.06 -3.24 16.04
C GLY A 40 9.84 -4.49 15.66
N THR A 41 9.64 -4.95 14.42
CA THR A 41 10.29 -6.11 13.83
C THR A 41 10.96 -5.73 12.53
N ASP A 42 10.22 -5.09 11.62
CA ASP A 42 10.66 -4.81 10.25
C ASP A 42 10.40 -3.35 9.84
N TRP A 43 11.16 -2.91 8.82
CA TRP A 43 10.94 -1.64 8.16
C TRP A 43 9.95 -1.81 7.01
N ASN A 44 8.84 -1.09 7.09
CA ASN A 44 7.76 -1.17 6.13
C ASN A 44 7.59 0.16 5.39
N PRO A 45 7.26 0.15 4.10
CA PRO A 45 6.94 1.37 3.37
C PRO A 45 5.66 2.03 3.88
N VAL A 46 5.70 3.36 4.00
CA VAL A 46 4.54 4.19 4.28
C VAL A 46 3.79 4.42 2.98
N GLY A 47 2.62 3.78 2.85
CA GLY A 47 1.75 4.00 1.70
C GLY A 47 1.90 2.99 0.56
N SER A 48 2.64 1.88 0.73
CA SER A 48 2.62 0.78 -0.26
C SER A 48 1.30 -0.02 -0.31
N GLY A 49 0.22 0.52 0.28
CA GLY A 49 -1.13 -0.01 0.18
C GLY A 49 -1.92 0.54 -1.00
N ALA A 50 -1.36 1.48 -1.78
CA ALA A 50 -1.91 1.74 -3.10
C ALA A 50 -1.58 0.53 -3.98
N ILE A 51 -2.50 -0.43 -4.01
CA ILE A 51 -2.66 -1.33 -5.13
C ILE A 51 -2.88 -0.42 -6.35
N THR A 52 -1.79 -0.01 -7.00
CA THR A 52 -1.78 0.90 -8.15
C THR A 52 -2.24 0.20 -9.43
N GLY A 53 -2.25 -1.13 -9.42
CA GLY A 53 -2.99 -1.92 -10.39
C GLY A 53 -4.29 -2.33 -9.74
N LEU A 54 -5.41 -1.72 -10.14
CA LEU A 54 -6.68 -2.43 -10.10
C LEU A 54 -6.40 -3.81 -10.73
N LEU A 55 -6.25 -4.84 -9.89
CA LEU A 55 -5.99 -6.19 -10.35
C LEU A 55 -7.10 -6.53 -11.34
N ASP A 56 -6.77 -7.24 -12.42
CA ASP A 56 -7.74 -7.59 -13.47
C ASP A 56 -9.00 -8.15 -12.80
N HIS A 57 -10.09 -7.40 -12.90
CA HIS A 57 -11.34 -7.71 -12.23
C HIS A 57 -12.45 -7.49 -13.23
N ILE A 58 -13.38 -8.45 -13.24
CA ILE A 58 -14.48 -8.46 -14.18
C ILE A 58 -15.68 -7.84 -13.48
N HIS A 59 -16.30 -6.87 -14.16
CA HIS A 59 -17.58 -6.31 -13.77
C HIS A 59 -18.73 -7.09 -14.40
N THR A 60 -19.87 -7.08 -13.73
CA THR A 60 -21.17 -7.29 -14.36
C THR A 60 -21.75 -5.94 -14.80
N TYR A 61 -22.78 -6.00 -15.65
CA TYR A 61 -23.45 -4.80 -16.18
C TYR A 61 -24.06 -3.88 -15.11
N ASP A 62 -24.24 -4.36 -13.87
CA ASP A 62 -24.72 -3.60 -12.72
C ASP A 62 -23.58 -2.95 -11.88
N GLY A 63 -22.32 -3.11 -12.29
CA GLY A 63 -21.16 -2.43 -11.73
C GLY A 63 -20.54 -3.10 -10.49
N ALA A 64 -21.08 -4.23 -10.02
CA ALA A 64 -20.43 -4.99 -8.95
C ALA A 64 -19.16 -5.69 -9.43
N VAL A 65 -18.17 -5.81 -8.54
CA VAL A 65 -16.88 -6.50 -8.80
C VAL A 65 -17.03 -7.97 -8.41
N PHE A 66 -16.72 -8.89 -9.34
CA PHE A 66 -16.98 -10.32 -9.14
C PHE A 66 -15.75 -11.22 -8.95
N SER A 67 -14.57 -10.83 -9.41
CA SER A 67 -13.33 -11.60 -9.17
C SER A 67 -12.15 -10.69 -8.90
N VAL A 68 -11.36 -11.05 -7.89
CA VAL A 68 -9.99 -10.54 -7.65
C VAL A 68 -9.11 -11.79 -7.61
N GLU A 69 -8.37 -12.04 -8.68
CA GLU A 69 -7.53 -13.25 -8.88
C GLU A 69 -8.28 -14.61 -8.79
N ALA A 70 -7.57 -15.68 -8.42
CA ALA A 70 -7.98 -17.11 -8.46
C ALA A 70 -9.17 -17.50 -7.56
N THR A 71 -9.82 -16.53 -6.92
CA THR A 71 -11.06 -16.74 -6.19
C THR A 71 -12.23 -16.44 -7.12
N GLU A 72 -12.60 -17.43 -7.93
CA GLU A 72 -13.81 -17.37 -8.74
C GLU A 72 -15.04 -17.45 -7.83
N VAL A 73 -15.82 -16.37 -7.74
CA VAL A 73 -17.16 -16.41 -7.16
C VAL A 73 -18.14 -16.71 -8.29
N PRO A 74 -18.90 -17.82 -8.23
CA PRO A 74 -19.85 -18.15 -9.29
C PRO A 74 -20.90 -17.03 -9.45
N ALA A 75 -20.95 -16.41 -10.63
CA ALA A 75 -21.95 -15.39 -10.93
C ALA A 75 -23.28 -16.03 -11.36
N ALA A 76 -24.39 -15.48 -10.87
CA ALA A 76 -25.74 -15.87 -11.32
C ALA A 76 -26.24 -15.04 -12.52
N GLY A 77 -25.47 -14.05 -12.98
CA GLY A 77 -25.81 -13.13 -14.07
C GLY A 77 -24.85 -13.21 -15.27
N THR A 78 -25.23 -12.56 -16.38
CA THR A 78 -24.40 -12.48 -17.58
C THR A 78 -23.15 -11.64 -17.32
N ILE A 79 -21.98 -12.25 -17.48
CA ILE A 79 -20.68 -11.58 -17.44
C ILE A 79 -20.46 -10.81 -18.74
N ASP A 80 -20.08 -9.53 -18.69
CA ASP A 80 -19.93 -8.71 -19.90
C ASP A 80 -18.62 -8.95 -20.67
N GLY A 81 -17.73 -9.77 -20.10
CA GLY A 81 -16.60 -10.38 -20.81
C GLY A 81 -15.71 -9.38 -21.54
N GLY A 82 -15.54 -8.17 -20.97
CA GLY A 82 -14.72 -7.06 -21.45
C GLY A 82 -14.00 -7.29 -22.77
N THR A 83 -14.47 -6.67 -23.85
CA THR A 83 -13.83 -6.77 -25.17
C THR A 83 -12.43 -6.16 -25.12
N ALA A 84 -11.41 -7.00 -25.24
CA ALA A 84 -10.10 -6.58 -25.76
C ALA A 84 -10.21 -6.17 -27.23
#